data_AF-A0A1H0Q720-F1
#
_entry.id   AF-A0A1H0Q720-F1
#
_cell.length_a   1.000
_cell.length_b   1.000
_cell.length_c   1.000
_cell.angle_alpha   90.00
_cell.angle_beta   90.00
_cell.angle_gamma   90.00
#
_symmetry.space_group_name_H-M   'P 1'
#
loop_
_entity.id
_entity.type
_entity.pdbx_description
1 polymer ?
#
loop_
_entity_poly.entity_id
_entity_poly.type
_entity_poly.pdbx_seq_one_letter_code
_entity_poly.pdbx_strand_id
1 'polypeptide(L)' 'MTEKDLLQSVMTATEAAERWGKADRTVRQACTGYKGAPPRFKEGEFRQSGKVWLITVEGMTRVFGAEPAK' A
#
# COMPACT_ATOMS: atom_id res chain seq x y z
N MET A 1 18.01 7.72 -17.71
CA MET A 1 16.60 7.41 -17.37
C MET A 1 16.61 6.06 -16.68
N THR A 2 16.42 6.04 -15.36
CA THR A 2 16.36 4.79 -14.60
C THR A 2 15.07 4.07 -14.99
N GLU A 3 15.23 2.87 -15.54
CA GLU A 3 14.14 1.93 -15.78
C GLU A 3 13.44 1.67 -14.44
N LYS A 4 12.22 2.21 -14.29
CA LYS A 4 11.41 2.01 -13.08
C LYS A 4 10.81 0.62 -13.21
N ASP A 5 11.33 -0.35 -12.46
CA ASP A 5 10.74 -1.67 -12.38
C ASP A 5 9.33 -1.55 -11.77
N LEU A 6 8.33 -1.59 -12.64
CA LEU A 6 6.93 -1.39 -12.29
C LEU A 6 6.44 -2.49 -11.35
N LEU A 7 6.94 -3.72 -11.49
CA LEU A 7 6.55 -4.84 -10.65
C LEU A 7 7.11 -4.66 -9.23
N GLN A 8 8.34 -4.17 -9.09
CA GLN A 8 8.92 -3.88 -7.77
C GLN A 8 8.30 -2.64 -7.09
N SER A 9 7.67 -1.77 -7.89
CA SER A 9 6.98 -0.57 -7.37
C SER A 9 5.59 -0.87 -6.80
N VAL A 10 5.08 -2.09 -6.97
CA VAL A 10 3.77 -2.54 -6.50
C VAL A 10 3.94 -3.76 -5.61
N MET A 11 3.16 -3.85 -4.54
CA MET A 11 3.17 -4.99 -3.62
C MET A 11 1.76 -5.30 -3.14
N THR A 12 1.57 -6.47 -2.57
CA THR A 12 0.34 -6.86 -1.87
C THR A 12 0.21 -6.13 -0.54
N ALA A 13 -1.01 -6.00 -0.03
CA ALA A 13 -1.24 -5.44 1.31
C ALA A 13 -0.50 -6.21 2.42
N THR A 14 -0.30 -7.52 2.25
CA THR A 14 0.46 -8.35 3.20
C THR A 14 1.94 -7.96 3.18
N GLU A 15 2.57 -7.90 2.01
CA GLU A 15 3.98 -7.49 1.88
C GLU A 15 4.20 -6.07 2.39
N ALA A 16 3.26 -5.16 2.10
CA ALA A 16 3.28 -3.79 2.61
C ALA A 16 3.19 -3.76 4.15
N ALA A 17 2.36 -4.61 4.74
CA ALA A 17 2.23 -4.71 6.19
C ALA A 17 3.55 -5.18 6.83
N GLU A 18 4.20 -6.19 6.25
CA GLU A 18 5.49 -6.69 6.73
C GLU A 18 6.60 -5.62 6.61
N ARG A 19 6.71 -4.97 5.45
CA ARG A 19 7.73 -3.93 5.18
C ARG A 19 7.60 -2.71 6.10
N TRP A 20 6.38 -2.28 6.41
CA TRP A 20 6.13 -1.12 7.29
C TRP A 20 5.90 -1.50 8.77
N GLY A 21 6.02 -2.78 9.14
CA GLY A 21 5.74 -3.24 10.50
C GLY A 21 4.31 -2.91 10.96
N LYS A 22 3.33 -3.01 10.05
CA LYS A 22 1.91 -2.76 10.31
C LYS A 22 1.14 -4.08 10.34
N ALA A 23 -0.06 -4.05 10.93
CA ALA A 23 -0.99 -5.15 10.76
C ALA A 23 -1.61 -5.12 9.35
N ASP A 24 -1.74 -6.28 8.70
CA ASP A 24 -2.37 -6.43 7.38
C ASP A 24 -3.76 -5.77 7.34
N ARG A 25 -4.56 -5.93 8.40
CA ARG A 25 -5.87 -5.27 8.54
C ARG A 25 -5.76 -3.74 8.43
N THR A 26 -4.73 -3.13 9.02
CA THR A 26 -4.53 -1.67 8.97
C THR A 26 -4.27 -1.19 7.54
N VAL A 27 -3.45 -1.93 6.80
CA VAL A 27 -3.15 -1.62 5.40
C VAL A 27 -4.40 -1.78 4.53
N ARG A 28 -5.16 -2.87 4.70
CA ARG A 28 -6.42 -3.09 3.97
C ARG A 28 -7.47 -2.03 4.29
N GLN A 29 -7.61 -1.64 5.56
CA GLN A 29 -8.52 -0.57 5.97
C GLN A 29 -8.13 0.79 5.38
N ALA A 30 -6.84 1.04 5.15
CA ALA A 30 -6.40 2.22 4.43
C ALA A 30 -6.82 2.20 2.94
N CYS A 31 -6.98 1.02 2.33
CA CYS A 31 -7.53 0.86 0.97
C CYS A 31 -9.05 0.98 0.90
N THR A 32 -9.79 0.40 1.84
CA THR A 32 -11.26 0.41 1.80
C THR A 32 -11.90 1.61 2.47
N GLY A 33 -11.14 2.33 3.30
CA GLY A 33 -11.69 3.25 4.29
C GLY A 33 -12.10 2.52 5.58
N TYR A 34 -12.25 3.28 6.66
CA TYR A 34 -12.61 2.78 7.99
C TYR A 34 -13.55 3.74 8.72
N LYS A 35 -14.61 3.21 9.36
CA LYS A 35 -15.61 3.98 10.14
C LYS A 35 -16.18 5.20 9.40
N GLY A 36 -16.48 5.05 8.11
CA GLY A 36 -17.05 6.13 7.29
C GLY A 36 -16.02 7.14 6.78
N ALA A 37 -14.75 7.00 7.13
CA ALA A 37 -13.68 7.74 6.48
C ALA A 37 -13.37 7.14 5.10
N PRO A 38 -13.10 7.97 4.08
CA PRO A 38 -12.70 7.51 2.76
C PRO A 38 -11.35 6.76 2.81
N PRO A 39 -11.02 5.99 1.76
CA PRO A 39 -9.69 5.43 1.58
C PRO A 39 -8.58 6.46 1.78
N ARG A 40 -7.49 6.05 2.45
CA ARG A 40 -6.33 6.92 2.65
C ARG A 40 -5.44 6.99 1.40
N PHE A 41 -5.48 5.94 0.58
CA PHE A 41 -4.79 5.90 -0.71
C PHE A 41 -5.57 6.66 -1.78
N LYS A 42 -4.85 7.33 -2.69
CA LYS A 42 -5.43 8.04 -3.83
C LYS A 42 -5.69 7.07 -4.98
N GLU A 43 -6.51 7.47 -5.95
CA GLU A 43 -6.68 6.71 -7.19
C GLU A 43 -5.33 6.48 -7.87
N GLY A 44 -5.10 5.25 -8.36
CA GLY A 44 -3.83 4.85 -8.98
C GLY A 44 -2.76 4.35 -7.99
N GLU A 45 -2.87 4.67 -6.69
CA GLU A 45 -1.92 4.17 -5.69
C GLU A 45 -2.27 2.76 -5.19
N PHE A 46 -3.50 2.31 -5.41
CA PHE A 46 -4.01 1.02 -4.97
C PHE A 46 -5.06 0.48 -5.96
N ARG A 47 -5.20 -0.84 -6.01
CA ARG A 47 -6.28 -1.53 -6.73
C ARG A 47 -6.56 -2.90 -6.11
N GLN A 48 -7.77 -3.40 -6.31
CA GLN A 48 -8.10 -4.77 -5.93
C GLN A 48 -7.89 -5.72 -7.12
N SER A 49 -7.14 -6.80 -6.90
CA SER A 49 -6.88 -7.87 -7.86
C SER A 49 -7.46 -9.18 -7.30
N GLY A 50 -8.72 -9.45 -7.64
CA GLY A 50 -9.48 -10.55 -7.03
C GLY A 50 -9.64 -10.34 -5.52
N LYS A 51 -9.06 -11.23 -4.71
CA LYS A 51 -9.11 -11.14 -3.23
C LYS A 51 -7.95 -10.35 -2.63
N VAL A 52 -6.98 -9.93 -3.43
CA VAL A 52 -5.73 -9.30 -2.98
C VAL A 52 -5.76 -7.81 -3.29
N TRP A 53 -5.35 -6.99 -2.33
CA TRP A 53 -5.09 -5.56 -2.55
C TRP A 53 -3.66 -5.36 -3.00
N LEU A 54 -3.49 -4.66 -4.11
CA LEU A 54 -2.20 -4.23 -4.63
C LEU A 54 -2.03 -2.74 -4.38
N ILE A 55 -0.85 -2.36 -3.90
CA ILE A 55 -0.55 -1.03 -3.41
C ILE A 55 0.84 -0.65 -3.90
N THR A 56 0.99 0.59 -4.32
CA THR A 56 2.29 1.14 -4.72
C THR A 56 3.18 1.43 -3.51
N VAL A 57 4.50 1.25 -3.65
CA VAL A 57 5.51 1.68 -2.66
C VAL A 57 5.33 3.17 -2.34
N GLU A 58 5.05 3.97 -3.35
CA GLU A 58 4.83 5.41 -3.25
C GLU A 58 3.59 5.73 -2.40
N GLY A 59 2.47 5.05 -2.64
CA GLY A 59 1.27 5.18 -1.83
C GLY A 59 1.52 4.81 -0.37
N MET A 60 2.21 3.70 -0.12
CA MET A 60 2.59 3.29 1.25
C MET A 60 3.46 4.37 1.92
N THR A 61 4.45 4.88 1.20
CA THR A 61 5.35 5.94 1.68
C THR A 61 4.59 7.20 2.05
N ARG A 62 3.59 7.60 1.24
CA ARG A 62 2.76 8.78 1.51
C ARG A 62 1.83 8.60 2.70
N VAL A 63 1.22 7.42 2.85
CA VAL A 63 0.19 7.15 3.87
C VAL A 63 0.80 6.80 5.23
N PHE A 64 1.88 6.04 5.24
CA PHE A 64 2.50 5.48 6.45
C PHE A 64 3.92 6.00 6.73
N GLY A 65 4.47 6.85 5.86
CA GLY A 65 5.82 7.39 5.98
C GLY A 65 6.86 6.52 5.28
N ALA A 66 8.12 6.95 5.28
CA ALA A 66 9.23 6.19 4.70
C ALA A 66 9.28 4.77 5.28
N GLU A 67 9.63 3.80 4.42
CA GLU A 67 9.86 2.43 4.85
C GLU A 67 10.93 2.42 5.96
N PRO A 68 10.68 1.75 7.09
CA PRO A 68 11.65 1.69 8.17
C PRO A 68 12.93 1.02 7.66
N ALA A 69 14.08 1.63 7.96
CA ALA A 69 15.36 0.98 7.76
C ALA A 69 15.39 -0.26 8.66
N LYS A 70 15.63 -1.41 8.03
CA LYS A 70 15.66 -2.72 8.69
C LYS A 70 16.85 -2.83 9.65
#